data_AF-A0A9R1NXY2-F1
#
_entry.id   AF-A0A9R1NXY2-F1
#
_cell.length_a   1.000
_cell.length_b   1.000
_cell.length_c   1.000
_cell.angle_alpha   90.00
_cell.angle_beta   90.00
_cell.angle_gamma   90.00
#
_symmetry.space_group_name_H-M   'P 1'
#
loop_
_entity.id
_entity.type
_entity.pdbx_description
1 polymer ?
#
loop_
_entity_poly.entity_id
_entity_poly.type
_entity_poly.pdbx_seq_one_letter_code
_entity_poly.pdbx_strand_id
1 'polypeptide(L)'
;MASKVELVVEVKSPAEKLWTAMRESTELFPKIFPEQYKSIETVESFYKNFRVTVQVTDKGADGAGAVVNWTMDFDKASDEVPEPDVIKETAAKTFHDLDDYLLKN
;
A
#
# COMPACT_ATOMS: atom_id res chain seq x y z
N MET A 1 20.40 3.35 11.24
CA MET A 1 20.30 3.60 9.79
C MET A 1 18.84 3.45 9.46
N ALA A 2 18.20 4.46 8.89
CA ALA A 2 16.80 4.35 8.49
C ALA A 2 16.65 3.20 7.48
N SER A 3 15.77 2.26 7.78
CA SER A 3 15.43 1.16 6.86
C SER A 3 14.49 1.70 5.79
N LYS A 4 14.72 1.29 4.55
CA LYS A 4 13.90 1.69 3.41
C LYS A 4 13.41 0.48 2.66
N VAL A 5 12.14 0.51 2.32
CA VAL A 5 11.46 -0.49 1.51
C VAL A 5 10.82 0.19 0.33
N GLU A 6 10.99 -0.38 -0.86
CA GLU A 6 10.41 0.11 -2.10
C GLU A 6 9.71 -1.03 -2.83
N LEU A 7 8.56 -0.69 -3.40
CA LEU A 7 7.74 -1.58 -4.20
C LEU A 7 7.17 -0.77 -5.38
N VAL A 8 7.24 -1.35 -6.57
CA VAL A 8 6.57 -0.83 -7.76
C VAL A 8 5.51 -1.86 -8.17
N VAL A 9 4.25 -1.42 -8.24
CA VAL A 9 3.12 -2.27 -8.65
C VAL A 9 2.49 -1.66 -9.89
N GLU A 10 2.28 -2.47 -10.91
CA GLU A 10 1.44 -2.10 -12.05
C GLU A 10 0.02 -2.59 -11.83
N VAL A 11 -0.93 -1.69 -12.04
CA VAL A 11 -2.37 -1.96 -11.90
C VAL A 11 -3.10 -1.55 -13.17
N LYS A 12 -4.27 -2.15 -13.43
CA LYS A 12 -5.05 -1.89 -14.64
C LYS A 12 -6.11 -0.81 -14.45
N SER A 13 -6.49 -0.53 -13.20
CA SER A 13 -7.43 0.54 -12.85
C SER A 13 -6.84 1.92 -13.15
N PRO A 14 -7.69 2.91 -13.51
CA PRO A 14 -7.23 4.28 -13.79
C PRO A 14 -6.57 4.93 -12.56
N ALA A 15 -5.53 5.74 -12.77
CA ALA A 15 -4.77 6.38 -11.70
C ALA A 15 -5.66 7.20 -10.74
N GLU A 16 -6.57 8.01 -11.28
CA GLU A 16 -7.50 8.83 -10.47
C GLU A 16 -8.44 8.00 -9.58
N LYS A 17 -8.93 6.87 -10.12
CA LYS A 17 -9.81 5.96 -9.37
C LYS A 17 -9.06 5.27 -8.25
N LEU A 18 -7.86 4.78 -8.55
CA LEU A 18 -6.97 4.16 -7.57
C LEU A 18 -6.55 5.17 -6.49
N TRP A 19 -6.16 6.38 -6.88
CA TRP A 19 -5.75 7.43 -5.95
C TRP A 19 -6.87 7.85 -5.02
N THR A 20 -8.09 7.95 -5.54
CA THR A 20 -9.28 8.24 -4.73
C THR A 20 -9.53 7.12 -3.72
N ALA A 21 -9.45 5.85 -4.13
CA ALA A 21 -9.57 4.73 -3.22
C ALA A 21 -8.49 4.71 -2.13
N MET A 22 -7.25 5.12 -2.45
CA MET A 22 -6.17 5.24 -1.46
C MET A 22 -6.45 6.33 -0.41
N ARG A 23 -7.04 7.47 -0.81
CA ARG A 23 -7.45 8.53 0.12
C ARG A 23 -8.55 8.08 1.08
N GLU A 24 -9.40 7.16 0.63
CA GLU A 24 -10.51 6.58 1.40
C GLU A 24 -10.15 5.23 2.05
N SER A 25 -8.86 4.87 2.06
CA SER A 25 -8.39 3.54 2.48
C SER A 25 -8.80 3.14 3.90
N THR A 26 -8.92 4.09 4.83
CA THR A 26 -9.36 3.83 6.21
C THR A 26 -10.79 3.30 6.30
N GLU A 27 -11.64 3.58 5.31
CA GLU A 27 -13.00 3.07 5.22
C GLU A 27 -13.13 1.91 4.23
N LEU A 28 -12.39 1.97 3.12
CA LEU A 28 -12.47 0.96 2.06
C LEU A 28 -11.78 -0.34 2.45
N PHE A 29 -10.57 -0.28 3.01
CA PHE A 29 -9.77 -1.49 3.21
C PHE A 29 -10.43 -2.47 4.20
N PRO A 30 -11.01 -2.04 5.34
CA PRO A 30 -11.74 -2.97 6.21
C PRO A 30 -12.96 -3.61 5.54
N LYS A 31 -13.61 -2.93 4.58
CA LYS A 31 -14.77 -3.45 3.85
C LYS A 31 -14.36 -4.44 2.75
N ILE A 32 -13.30 -4.14 2.02
CA ILE A 32 -12.82 -4.95 0.90
C ILE A 32 -12.01 -6.16 1.41
N PHE A 33 -11.26 -5.99 2.51
CA PHE A 33 -10.32 -6.98 3.05
C PHE A 33 -10.53 -7.26 4.55
N PRO A 34 -11.74 -7.66 4.99
CA PRO A 34 -12.03 -7.86 6.43
C PRO A 34 -11.15 -8.94 7.08
N GLU A 35 -10.70 -9.93 6.32
CA GLU A 35 -9.78 -10.97 6.80
C GLU A 35 -8.34 -10.46 6.99
N GLN A 36 -7.94 -9.42 6.25
CA GLN A 36 -6.58 -8.85 6.29
C GLN A 36 -6.49 -7.67 7.27
N TYR A 37 -7.50 -6.81 7.32
CA TYR A 37 -7.54 -5.61 8.18
C TYR A 37 -8.59 -5.78 9.29
N LYS A 38 -8.21 -6.48 10.37
CA LYS A 38 -9.10 -6.77 11.51
C LYS A 38 -9.27 -5.61 12.49
N SER A 39 -8.22 -4.81 12.65
CA SER A 39 -8.18 -3.61 13.49
C SER A 39 -7.21 -2.59 12.88
N ILE A 40 -7.38 -1.30 13.22
CA ILE A 40 -6.43 -0.24 12.92
C ILE A 40 -5.83 0.23 14.24
N GLU A 41 -4.51 0.12 14.36
CA GLU A 41 -3.77 0.52 15.56
C GLU A 41 -2.77 1.63 15.22
N THR A 42 -2.35 2.40 16.23
CA THR A 42 -1.31 3.41 16.06
C THR A 42 0.05 2.77 15.89
N VAL A 43 0.83 3.35 14.98
CA VAL A 43 2.13 2.82 14.53
C VAL A 43 3.24 2.96 15.59
N GLU A 44 3.02 3.78 16.63
CA GLU A 44 3.99 4.17 17.66
C GLU A 44 4.55 2.99 18.47
N SER A 45 3.82 1.88 18.58
CA SER A 45 4.28 0.67 19.28
C SER A 45 5.29 -0.15 18.48
N PHE A 46 5.29 -0.02 17.14
CA PHE A 46 6.10 -0.85 16.25
C PHE A 46 7.30 -0.10 15.65
N TYR A 47 7.20 1.21 15.44
CA TYR A 47 8.24 1.96 14.76
C TYR A 47 8.54 3.29 15.46
N LYS A 48 9.83 3.63 15.57
CA LYS A 48 10.30 4.94 16.07
C LYS A 48 10.05 6.03 15.05
N ASN A 49 10.29 5.71 13.79
CA ASN A 49 9.97 6.52 12.64
C ASN A 49 9.22 5.64 11.66
N PHE A 50 8.14 6.15 11.08
CA PHE A 50 7.40 5.47 10.04
C PHE A 50 6.85 6.50 9.07
N ARG A 51 7.16 6.32 7.79
CA ARG A 51 6.65 7.14 6.71
C ARG A 51 6.36 6.25 5.52
N VAL A 52 5.12 6.28 5.06
CA VAL A 52 4.72 5.67 3.79
C VAL A 52 4.48 6.79 2.78
N THR A 53 5.10 6.65 1.61
CA THR A 53 4.90 7.51 0.45
C THR A 53 4.29 6.66 -0.66
N VAL A 54 3.15 7.10 -1.20
CA VAL A 54 2.50 6.47 -2.34
C VAL A 54 2.43 7.48 -3.47
N GLN A 55 2.95 7.12 -4.63
CA GLN A 55 2.83 7.90 -5.85
C GLN A 55 2.09 7.06 -6.88
N VAL A 56 1.02 7.61 -7.45
CA VAL A 56 0.24 6.97 -8.49
C VAL A 56 0.40 7.78 -9.77
N THR A 57 0.83 7.12 -10.83
CA THR A 57 1.00 7.74 -12.15
C THR A 57 0.30 6.92 -13.22
N ASP A 58 -0.23 7.54 -14.26
CA ASP A 58 -0.77 6.79 -15.40
C ASP A 58 0.34 5.97 -16.09
N LYS A 59 -0.04 4.83 -16.68
CA LYS A 59 0.89 3.94 -17.38
C LYS A 59 1.42 4.50 -18.72
N GLY A 60 1.08 5.74 -19.06
CA GLY A 60 1.56 6.45 -20.26
C GLY A 60 0.78 6.13 -21.53
N ALA A 61 1.21 6.68 -22.67
CA ALA A 61 0.47 6.69 -23.93
C ALA A 61 0.14 5.29 -24.51
N ASP A 62 0.89 4.25 -24.11
CA ASP A 62 0.84 2.92 -24.72
C ASP A 62 0.13 1.86 -23.84
N GLY A 63 -0.45 2.24 -22.70
CA GLY A 63 -1.08 1.27 -21.78
C GLY A 63 -2.21 1.85 -20.93
N ALA A 64 -3.31 1.10 -20.81
CA ALA A 64 -4.36 1.40 -19.85
C ALA A 64 -3.94 0.96 -18.43
N GLY A 65 -4.19 1.82 -17.44
CA GLY A 65 -3.93 1.54 -16.03
C GLY A 65 -2.97 2.54 -15.38
N ALA A 66 -2.43 2.16 -14.23
CA ALA A 66 -1.56 3.01 -13.44
C ALA A 66 -0.34 2.24 -12.91
N VAL A 67 0.69 3.00 -12.55
CA VAL A 67 1.88 2.54 -11.84
C VAL A 67 1.86 3.15 -10.45
N VAL A 68 1.98 2.29 -9.44
CA VAL A 68 2.08 2.65 -8.03
C VAL A 68 3.51 2.51 -7.59
N ASN A 69 4.12 3.61 -7.17
CA ASN A 69 5.40 3.60 -6.46
C ASN A 69 5.10 3.74 -4.97
N TRP A 70 5.35 2.68 -4.22
CA TRP A 70 5.16 2.63 -2.78
C TRP A 70 6.51 2.56 -2.09
N THR A 71 6.75 3.49 -1.17
CA THR A 71 7.98 3.56 -0.38
C THR A 71 7.63 3.63 1.10
N MET A 72 8.34 2.85 1.91
CA MET A 72 8.25 2.90 3.36
C MET A 72 9.64 3.15 3.95
N ASP A 73 9.78 4.29 4.63
CA ASP A 73 10.95 4.65 5.43
C ASP A 73 10.61 4.41 6.90
N PHE A 74 11.42 3.62 7.60
CA PHE A 74 11.14 3.28 8.99
C PHE A 74 12.37 2.99 9.85
N ASP A 75 12.18 3.11 11.15
CA ASP A 75 13.09 2.61 12.18
C ASP A 75 12.30 1.69 13.10
N LYS A 76 12.69 0.41 13.20
CA LYS A 76 12.05 -0.56 14.09
C LYS A 76 12.14 -0.08 15.55
N ALA A 77 11.07 -0.26 16.32
CA ALA A 77 11.07 0.00 17.76
C ALA A 77 11.87 -1.06 18.52
N SER A 78 11.81 -2.32 18.08
CA SER A 78 12.53 -3.48 18.61
C SER A 78 12.82 -4.51 17.50
N ASP A 79 13.63 -5.53 17.80
CA ASP A 79 13.93 -6.64 16.88
C ASP A 79 12.74 -7.59 16.67
N GLU A 80 11.66 -7.44 17.45
CA GLU A 80 10.43 -8.24 17.33
C GLU A 80 9.54 -7.77 16.16
N VAL A 81 9.82 -6.58 15.61
CA VAL A 81 9.07 -6.02 14.49
C VAL A 81 9.38 -6.83 13.23
N PRO A 82 8.34 -7.32 12.51
CA PRO A 82 8.50 -8.17 11.33
C PRO A 82 9.50 -7.61 10.31
N GLU A 83 10.16 -8.54 9.61
CA GLU A 83 11.09 -8.17 8.56
C GLU A 83 10.39 -7.45 7.39
N PRO A 84 11.10 -6.53 6.72
CA PRO A 84 10.52 -5.69 5.67
C PRO A 84 9.88 -6.46 4.52
N ASP A 85 10.30 -7.70 4.27
CA ASP A 85 9.78 -8.51 3.16
C ASP A 85 8.31 -8.91 3.35
N VAL A 86 7.90 -9.22 4.59
CA VAL A 86 6.48 -9.50 4.90
C VAL A 86 5.62 -8.27 4.62
N ILE A 87 6.16 -7.08 4.92
CA ILE A 87 5.47 -5.80 4.68
C ILE A 87 5.33 -5.54 3.17
N LYS A 88 6.39 -5.78 2.40
CA LYS A 88 6.37 -5.66 0.92
C LYS A 88 5.32 -6.58 0.30
N GLU A 89 5.31 -7.84 0.69
CA GLU A 89 4.37 -8.84 0.16
C GLU A 89 2.93 -8.45 0.47
N THR A 90 2.66 -8.01 1.70
CA THR A 90 1.34 -7.53 2.12
C THR A 90 0.93 -6.29 1.32
N ALA A 91 1.82 -5.32 1.14
CA ALA A 91 1.55 -4.12 0.35
C ALA A 91 1.24 -4.46 -1.12
N ALA A 92 2.05 -5.33 -1.74
CA ALA A 92 1.83 -5.77 -3.12
C ALA A 92 0.46 -6.45 -3.27
N LYS A 93 0.13 -7.36 -2.34
CA LYS A 93 -1.16 -8.04 -2.32
C LYS A 93 -2.32 -7.05 -2.19
N THR A 94 -2.25 -6.09 -1.27
CA THR A 94 -3.28 -5.07 -1.09
C THR A 94 -3.52 -4.27 -2.37
N PHE A 95 -2.47 -3.87 -3.08
CA PHE A 95 -2.63 -3.12 -4.34
C PHE A 95 -3.24 -3.97 -5.45
N HIS A 96 -2.88 -5.25 -5.57
CA HIS A 96 -3.49 -6.15 -6.54
C HIS A 96 -4.96 -6.43 -6.23
N ASP A 97 -5.30 -6.72 -4.97
CA ASP A 97 -6.67 -6.98 -4.59
C ASP A 97 -7.55 -5.71 -4.74
N LEU A 98 -6.97 -4.53 -4.47
CA LEU A 98 -7.65 -3.24 -4.68
C LEU A 98 -7.89 -2.97 -6.17
N ASP A 99 -6.92 -3.27 -7.02
CA ASP A 99 -7.07 -3.17 -8.48
C ASP A 99 -8.22 -4.05 -8.96
N ASP A 100 -8.24 -5.32 -8.55
CA ASP A 100 -9.31 -6.26 -8.87
C ASP A 100 -10.69 -5.77 -8.41
N TYR A 101 -10.77 -5.13 -7.25
CA TYR A 101 -12.01 -4.54 -6.74
C TYR A 101 -12.48 -3.35 -7.60
N LEU A 102 -11.56 -2.43 -7.94
CA LEU A 102 -11.87 -1.22 -8.71
C LEU A 102 -12.16 -1.49 -10.20
N LEU A 103 -11.71 -2.64 -10.73
CA LEU A 103 -12.09 -3.09 -12.06
C LEU A 103 -13.51 -3.67 -12.10
N LYS A 104 -14.04 -4.10 -10.95
CA LYS A 104 -15.37 -4.70 -10.82
C LYS A 104 -16.46 -3.70 -10.38
N ASN A 105 -16.07 -2.58 -9.79
CA ASN A 105 -16.94 -1.51 -9.27
C ASN A 105 -16.33 -0.17 -9.64
#